data_AF-A0A0S8DGW6-F1
#
_entry.id   AF-A0A0S8DGW6-F1
#
_cell.length_a   1.000
_cell.length_b   1.000
_cell.length_c   1.000
_cell.angle_alpha   90.00
_cell.angle_beta   90.00
_cell.angle_gamma   90.00
#
_symmetry.space_group_name_H-M   'P 1'
#
loop_
_entity.id
_entity.type
_entity.pdbx_description
1 polymer ?
#
loop_
_entity_poly.entity_id
_entity_poly.type
_entity_poly.pdbx_seq_one_letter_code
_entity_poly.pdbx_strand_id
1 'polypeptide(L)'
;RPTTILEDWTCVARLRSDEQEFCRRGKRTLRFDVSILSTGGGQELAHTWCTFVYANPLPGYIDLQENDERTKVLAVALAFAVSAADGKLYDCEVELIKAWARENILEHEEQTSDQERGKLEKALNATVSYFSEGNKLDSYRLCEEILAIAPVGQRYEVLELCMRVAQANGSVAAEEMAALKDLANWLEIGGEKFRNMAEKILPLDMHEVVDINDLLGITSDMTKEKTRKHLNREYSKWNARVTSTNPEIQTQADQMLKIIAEARGQYVSGGR
;
A
#
# COMPACT_ATOMS: atom_id res chain seq x y z
N ARG A 1 50.47 37.13 -24.28
CA ARG A 1 50.05 36.90 -22.87
C ARG A 1 50.30 35.43 -22.59
N PRO A 2 51.21 35.07 -21.68
CA PRO A 2 51.49 33.66 -21.40
C PRO A 2 50.33 33.09 -20.59
N THR A 3 49.76 32.00 -21.08
CA THR A 3 48.77 31.19 -20.37
C THR A 3 49.55 30.35 -19.36
N THR A 4 49.47 30.69 -18.07
CA THR A 4 50.05 29.87 -17.01
C THR A 4 49.27 28.56 -16.95
N ILE A 5 49.81 27.50 -17.57
CA ILE A 5 49.31 26.15 -17.41
C ILE A 5 49.99 25.61 -16.15
N LEU A 6 49.24 25.52 -15.04
CA LEU A 6 49.71 24.85 -13.83
C LEU A 6 49.73 23.34 -14.13
N GLU A 7 50.93 22.73 -14.13
CA GLU A 7 51.13 21.31 -14.48
C GLU A 7 50.71 20.35 -13.36
N ASP A 8 50.58 20.84 -12.12
CA ASP A 8 50.26 20.02 -10.94
C ASP A 8 48.85 20.32 -10.40
N TRP A 9 47.89 19.44 -10.69
CA TRP A 9 46.57 19.47 -10.07
C TRP A 9 46.58 18.73 -8.74
N THR A 10 46.19 19.42 -7.66
CA THR A 10 45.97 18.80 -6.35
C THR A 10 44.48 18.60 -6.11
N CYS A 11 44.07 17.35 -5.90
CA CYS A 11 42.69 17.05 -5.50
C CYS A 11 42.46 17.52 -4.06
N VAL A 12 41.55 18.47 -3.87
CA VAL A 12 41.20 19.02 -2.54
C VAL A 12 39.95 18.39 -1.93
N ALA A 13 39.04 17.87 -2.75
CA ALA A 13 37.81 17.22 -2.31
C ALA A 13 37.31 16.22 -3.37
N ARG A 14 36.67 15.15 -2.92
CA ARG A 14 35.94 14.20 -3.77
C ARG A 14 34.50 14.12 -3.27
N LEU A 15 33.55 14.46 -4.14
CA LEU A 15 32.13 14.43 -3.83
C LEU A 15 31.51 13.17 -4.44
N ARG A 16 30.76 12.44 -3.63
CA ARG A 16 30.04 11.24 -4.04
C ARG A 16 28.63 11.62 -4.47
N SER A 17 28.33 11.43 -5.75
CA SER A 17 26.98 11.72 -6.28
C SER A 17 25.93 10.71 -5.84
N ASP A 18 26.35 9.52 -5.41
CA ASP A 18 25.49 8.45 -4.91
C ASP A 18 25.03 8.65 -3.45
N GLU A 19 25.68 9.56 -2.72
CA GLU A 19 25.30 9.94 -1.35
C GLU A 19 24.43 11.22 -1.31
N GLN A 20 24.08 11.78 -2.48
CA GLN A 20 23.26 12.97 -2.56
C GLN A 20 21.78 12.64 -2.77
N GLU A 21 20.92 13.33 -2.04
CA GLU A 21 19.48 13.30 -2.25
C GLU A 21 19.09 14.35 -3.30
N PHE A 22 18.58 13.90 -4.43
CA PHE A 22 18.13 14.79 -5.50
C PHE A 22 16.63 15.06 -5.39
N CYS A 23 16.20 16.22 -5.86
CA CYS A 23 14.78 16.59 -5.87
C CYS A 23 13.93 15.73 -6.79
N ARG A 24 14.50 15.29 -7.92
CA ARG A 24 13.77 14.66 -9.01
C ARG A 24 14.64 13.64 -9.76
N ARG A 25 14.01 12.63 -10.35
CA ARG A 25 14.60 11.70 -11.32
C ARG A 25 14.97 12.39 -12.61
N GLY A 26 15.96 11.88 -13.33
CA GLY A 26 16.39 12.37 -14.63
C GLY A 26 17.50 13.42 -14.55
N LYS A 27 17.62 14.26 -15.57
CA LYS A 27 18.74 15.22 -15.69
C LYS A 27 18.63 16.33 -14.65
N ARG A 28 19.68 16.49 -13.85
CA ARG A 28 19.87 17.52 -12.82
C ARG A 28 21.12 18.32 -13.14
N THR A 29 21.00 19.64 -13.14
CA THR A 29 22.15 20.54 -13.24
C THR A 29 22.65 20.84 -11.85
N LEU A 30 23.80 20.29 -11.50
CA LEU A 30 24.47 20.54 -10.24
C LEU A 30 25.40 21.74 -10.41
N ARG A 31 25.35 22.66 -9.45
CA ARG A 31 26.29 23.79 -9.37
C ARG A 31 27.23 23.51 -8.21
N PHE A 32 28.52 23.55 -8.49
CA PHE A 32 29.57 23.43 -7.49
C PHE A 32 30.22 24.79 -7.33
N ASP A 33 30.14 25.34 -6.12
CA ASP A 33 30.76 26.59 -5.73
C ASP A 33 31.99 26.28 -4.87
N VAL A 34 33.14 26.84 -5.23
CA VAL A 34 34.41 26.69 -4.51
C VAL A 34 34.92 28.07 -4.15
N SER A 35 35.06 28.32 -2.86
CA SER A 35 35.61 29.56 -2.32
C SER A 35 36.86 29.28 -1.48
N ILE A 36 37.88 30.13 -1.63
CA ILE A 36 39.07 30.14 -0.77
C ILE A 36 38.87 31.25 0.25
N LEU A 37 38.92 30.91 1.55
CA LEU A 37 38.68 31.86 2.64
C LEU A 37 39.97 32.19 3.39
N SER A 38 40.10 33.44 3.85
CA SER A 38 41.19 33.89 4.73
C SER A 38 41.05 33.28 6.12
N THR A 39 42.15 32.74 6.66
CA THR A 39 42.18 32.06 7.97
C THR A 39 41.86 32.98 9.15
N GLY A 40 42.22 34.27 9.07
CA GLY A 40 42.09 35.20 10.19
C GLY A 40 40.72 35.89 10.32
N GLY A 41 39.88 35.83 9.27
CA GLY A 41 38.61 36.57 9.26
C GLY A 41 37.50 35.99 8.39
N GLY A 42 37.69 34.81 7.80
CA GLY A 42 36.70 34.17 6.93
C GLY A 42 36.41 34.93 5.63
N GLN A 43 37.17 35.99 5.34
CA GLN A 43 36.99 36.78 4.13
C GLN A 43 37.26 35.92 2.89
N GLU A 44 36.34 35.92 1.94
CA GLU A 44 36.51 35.25 0.65
C GLU A 44 37.63 35.93 -0.16
N LEU A 45 38.68 35.16 -0.48
CA LEU A 45 39.85 35.59 -1.24
C LEU A 45 39.69 35.30 -2.74
N ALA A 46 39.00 34.20 -3.06
CA ALA A 46 38.68 33.79 -4.42
C ALA A 46 37.42 32.93 -4.41
N HIS A 47 36.64 33.00 -5.49
CA HIS A 47 35.48 32.17 -5.72
C HIS A 47 35.41 31.75 -7.18
N THR A 48 35.06 30.50 -7.41
CA THR A 48 34.75 29.98 -8.72
C THR A 48 33.60 28.99 -8.62
N TRP A 49 32.91 28.76 -9.73
CA TRP A 49 31.88 27.75 -9.80
C TRP A 49 31.96 27.01 -11.12
N CYS A 50 31.45 25.79 -11.11
CA CYS A 50 31.23 25.02 -12.32
C CYS A 50 29.86 24.34 -12.26
N THR A 51 29.36 23.93 -13.42
CA THR A 51 28.15 23.13 -13.50
C THR A 51 28.46 21.74 -14.04
N PHE A 52 27.70 20.77 -13.56
CA PHE A 52 27.81 19.37 -13.96
C PHE A 52 26.41 18.81 -14.16
N VAL A 53 26.20 18.12 -15.27
CA VAL A 53 24.92 17.46 -15.54
C VAL A 53 24.99 16.04 -15.02
N TYR A 54 24.18 15.75 -14.00
CA TYR A 54 24.01 14.40 -13.47
C TYR A 54 22.65 13.84 -13.88
N ALA A 55 22.60 12.58 -14.30
CA ALA A 55 21.34 11.89 -14.59
C ALA A 55 20.97 11.01 -13.39
N ASN A 56 20.08 11.49 -12.53
CA ASN A 56 19.59 10.74 -11.37
C ASN A 56 18.70 9.58 -11.84
N PRO A 57 19.06 8.30 -11.61
CA PRO A 57 18.26 7.17 -12.09
C PRO A 57 17.04 6.90 -11.20
N LEU A 58 17.04 7.36 -9.95
CA LEU A 58 16.01 7.06 -8.96
C LEU A 58 15.02 8.23 -8.80
N PRO A 59 13.79 7.99 -8.32
CA PRO A 59 12.90 9.04 -7.84
C PRO A 59 13.62 9.93 -6.82
N GLY A 60 13.47 11.25 -6.96
CA GLY A 60 13.94 12.21 -5.97
C GLY A 60 12.91 12.45 -4.87
N TYR A 61 13.27 13.22 -3.84
CA TYR A 61 12.36 13.46 -2.70
C TYR A 61 11.03 14.11 -3.09
N ILE A 62 10.99 14.95 -4.15
CA ILE A 62 9.73 15.53 -4.64
C ILE A 62 8.92 14.48 -5.41
N ASP A 63 9.57 13.62 -6.20
CA ASP A 63 8.84 12.54 -6.89
C ASP A 63 8.23 11.56 -5.89
N LEU A 64 8.95 11.25 -4.80
CA LEU A 64 8.45 10.39 -3.74
C LEU A 64 7.23 10.99 -3.05
N GLN A 65 7.25 12.30 -2.77
CA GLN A 65 6.10 13.02 -2.22
C GLN A 65 4.89 12.98 -3.18
N GLU A 66 5.10 13.31 -4.46
CA GLU A 66 4.02 13.27 -5.45
C GLU A 66 3.47 11.85 -5.67
N ASN A 67 4.35 10.83 -5.64
CA ASN A 67 3.95 9.42 -5.71
C ASN A 67 3.10 9.02 -4.50
N ASP A 68 3.44 9.47 -3.30
CA ASP A 68 2.67 9.22 -2.08
C ASP A 68 1.29 9.86 -2.15
N GLU A 69 1.22 11.16 -2.50
CA GLU A 69 -0.04 11.88 -2.72
C GLU A 69 -0.91 11.18 -3.78
N ARG A 70 -0.30 10.78 -4.90
CA ARG A 70 -1.01 10.07 -5.98
C ARG A 70 -1.52 8.70 -5.52
N THR A 71 -0.72 7.96 -4.76
CA THR A 71 -1.10 6.64 -4.22
C THR A 71 -2.31 6.76 -3.30
N LYS A 72 -2.37 7.78 -2.44
CA LYS A 72 -3.50 8.04 -1.55
C LYS A 72 -4.80 8.31 -2.33
N VAL A 73 -4.73 9.10 -3.41
CA VAL A 73 -5.89 9.34 -4.29
C VAL A 73 -6.36 8.05 -4.96
N LEU A 74 -5.43 7.22 -5.46
CA LEU A 74 -5.75 5.94 -6.07
C LEU A 74 -6.34 4.95 -5.05
N ALA A 75 -5.86 4.97 -3.81
CA ALA A 75 -6.39 4.17 -2.70
C ALA A 75 -7.87 4.46 -2.45
N VAL A 76 -8.24 5.74 -2.38
CA VAL A 76 -9.63 6.19 -2.23
C VAL A 76 -10.49 5.69 -3.39
N ALA A 77 -10.00 5.78 -4.63
CA ALA A 77 -10.73 5.31 -5.80
C ALA A 77 -10.98 3.79 -5.77
N LEU A 78 -9.97 3.01 -5.39
CA LEU A 78 -10.09 1.56 -5.21
C LEU A 78 -11.03 1.19 -4.06
N ALA A 79 -10.99 1.93 -2.96
CA ALA A 79 -11.87 1.72 -1.82
C ALA A 79 -13.35 1.91 -2.20
N PHE A 80 -13.68 2.94 -2.97
CA PHE A 80 -15.03 3.10 -3.54
C PHE A 80 -15.39 1.98 -4.51
N ALA A 81 -14.43 1.53 -5.34
CA ALA A 81 -14.68 0.43 -6.27
C ALA A 81 -14.99 -0.90 -5.55
N VAL A 82 -14.37 -1.15 -4.38
CA VAL A 82 -14.68 -2.31 -3.54
C VAL A 82 -16.05 -2.15 -2.89
N SER A 83 -16.31 -1.01 -2.23
CA SER A 83 -17.61 -0.74 -1.59
C SER A 83 -18.78 -0.87 -2.56
N ALA A 84 -18.61 -0.44 -3.82
CA ALA A 84 -19.66 -0.55 -4.84
C ALA A 84 -19.70 -1.90 -5.59
N ALA A 85 -18.91 -2.90 -5.19
CA ALA A 85 -18.73 -4.14 -5.97
C ALA A 85 -20.01 -4.97 -6.08
N ASP A 86 -20.82 -5.02 -5.03
CA ASP A 86 -22.12 -5.71 -5.00
C ASP A 86 -23.27 -4.84 -5.56
N GLY A 87 -22.96 -3.61 -6.00
CA GLY A 87 -23.94 -2.64 -6.49
C GLY A 87 -24.69 -1.89 -5.40
N LYS A 88 -24.32 -2.07 -4.13
CA LYS A 88 -24.78 -1.26 -3.01
C LYS A 88 -23.63 -0.37 -2.55
N LEU A 89 -23.95 0.78 -1.99
CA LEU A 89 -22.97 1.71 -1.46
C LEU A 89 -23.53 2.18 -0.13
N TYR A 90 -22.98 1.69 0.98
CA TYR A 90 -23.53 1.99 2.30
C TYR A 90 -22.96 3.29 2.85
N ASP A 91 -23.79 4.08 3.54
CA ASP A 91 -23.35 5.37 4.10
C ASP A 91 -22.14 5.23 5.04
N CYS A 92 -22.08 4.14 5.83
CA CYS A 92 -20.95 3.89 6.73
C CYS A 92 -19.62 3.64 5.99
N GLU A 93 -19.65 2.98 4.84
CA GLU A 93 -18.48 2.75 3.98
C GLU A 93 -18.01 4.07 3.37
N VAL A 94 -18.95 4.86 2.84
CA VAL A 94 -18.68 6.17 2.26
C VAL A 94 -18.06 7.10 3.30
N GLU A 95 -18.61 7.15 4.51
CA GLU A 95 -18.08 8.00 5.57
C GLU A 95 -16.71 7.53 6.05
N LEU A 96 -16.44 6.21 6.09
CA LEU A 96 -15.10 5.69 6.39
C LEU A 96 -14.08 6.13 5.34
N ILE A 97 -14.42 6.03 4.04
CA ILE A 97 -13.53 6.46 2.95
C ILE A 97 -13.28 7.97 3.03
N LYS A 98 -14.32 8.77 3.26
CA LYS A 98 -14.19 10.23 3.38
C LYS A 98 -13.33 10.62 4.57
N ALA A 99 -13.52 9.98 5.73
CA ALA A 99 -12.70 10.21 6.91
C ALA A 99 -11.22 9.90 6.63
N TRP A 100 -10.94 8.72 6.05
CA TRP A 100 -9.58 8.35 5.68
C TRP A 100 -8.96 9.34 4.68
N ALA A 101 -9.71 9.76 3.66
CA ALA A 101 -9.24 10.73 2.67
C ALA A 101 -8.87 12.08 3.31
N ARG A 102 -9.68 12.57 4.26
CA ARG A 102 -9.37 13.82 4.99
C ARG A 102 -8.07 13.68 5.78
N GLU A 103 -7.91 12.59 6.53
CA GLU A 103 -6.75 12.35 7.38
C GLU A 103 -5.44 12.17 6.58
N ASN A 104 -5.51 11.58 5.38
CA ASN A 104 -4.32 11.17 4.64
C ASN A 104 -3.95 12.10 3.48
N ILE A 105 -4.92 12.76 2.84
CA ILE A 105 -4.68 13.67 1.70
C ILE A 105 -4.47 15.11 2.17
N LEU A 106 -5.16 15.54 3.22
CA LEU A 106 -4.98 16.87 3.80
C LEU A 106 -3.93 16.77 4.91
N GLU A 107 -2.66 16.66 4.51
CA GLU A 107 -1.56 16.67 5.47
C GLU A 107 -1.56 17.98 6.28
N HIS A 108 -1.49 17.87 7.61
CA HIS A 108 -1.56 18.99 8.55
C HIS A 108 -2.83 19.86 8.40
N GLU A 109 -3.96 19.36 8.92
CA GLU A 109 -5.25 20.05 8.91
C GLU A 109 -5.16 21.53 9.32
N GLU A 110 -4.28 21.89 10.26
CA GLU A 110 -4.12 23.27 10.76
C GLU A 110 -3.56 24.25 9.73
N GLN A 111 -2.87 23.78 8.69
CA GLN A 111 -2.23 24.60 7.65
C GLN A 111 -2.92 24.48 6.29
N THR A 112 -3.84 23.52 6.15
CA THR A 112 -4.60 23.29 4.92
C THR A 112 -5.60 24.42 4.68
N SER A 113 -5.63 24.99 3.48
CA SER A 113 -6.58 26.06 3.15
C SER A 113 -8.02 25.54 3.04
N ASP A 114 -9.01 26.37 3.40
CA ASP A 114 -10.44 26.05 3.19
C ASP A 114 -10.76 25.72 1.72
N GLN A 115 -9.98 26.26 0.79
CA GLN A 115 -10.12 25.98 -0.63
C GLN A 115 -9.72 24.54 -0.99
N GLU A 116 -8.63 24.00 -0.42
CA GLU A 116 -8.19 22.62 -0.65
C GLU A 116 -9.17 21.62 -0.06
N ARG A 117 -9.65 21.87 1.16
CA ARG A 117 -10.73 21.11 1.79
C ARG A 117 -11.97 21.07 0.89
N GLY A 118 -12.40 22.23 0.40
CA GLY A 118 -13.54 22.34 -0.51
C GLY A 118 -13.34 21.61 -1.85
N LYS A 119 -12.11 21.53 -2.37
CA LYS A 119 -11.81 20.75 -3.58
C LYS A 119 -11.90 19.25 -3.31
N LEU A 120 -11.32 18.77 -2.21
CA LEU A 120 -11.38 17.36 -1.82
C LEU A 120 -12.82 16.91 -1.60
N GLU A 121 -13.62 17.67 -0.84
CA GLU A 121 -15.03 17.36 -0.60
C GLU A 121 -15.85 17.31 -1.90
N LYS A 122 -15.61 18.25 -2.83
CA LYS A 122 -16.27 18.20 -4.14
C LYS A 122 -15.88 16.96 -4.94
N ALA A 123 -14.60 16.58 -4.93
CA ALA A 123 -14.12 15.38 -5.61
C ALA A 123 -14.72 14.12 -4.99
N LEU A 124 -14.72 14.00 -3.66
CA LEU A 124 -15.31 12.86 -2.95
C LEU A 124 -16.81 12.72 -3.23
N ASN A 125 -17.57 13.82 -3.17
CA ASN A 125 -19.00 13.78 -3.46
C ASN A 125 -19.28 13.43 -4.94
N ALA A 126 -18.45 13.91 -5.87
CA ALA A 126 -18.55 13.50 -7.27
C ALA A 126 -18.28 12.00 -7.46
N THR A 127 -17.29 11.45 -6.75
CA THR A 127 -16.99 10.01 -6.76
C THR A 127 -18.15 9.20 -6.19
N VAL A 128 -18.76 9.64 -5.08
CA VAL A 128 -19.96 9.00 -4.53
C VAL A 128 -21.07 8.96 -5.58
N SER A 129 -21.40 10.10 -6.21
CA SER A 129 -22.42 10.14 -7.27
C SER A 129 -22.09 9.21 -8.44
N TYR A 130 -20.82 9.17 -8.88
CA TYR A 130 -20.37 8.29 -9.96
C TYR A 130 -20.69 6.81 -9.66
N PHE A 131 -20.37 6.33 -8.46
CA PHE A 131 -20.62 4.94 -8.08
C PHE A 131 -22.10 4.66 -7.77
N SER A 132 -22.84 5.62 -7.18
CA SER A 132 -24.28 5.48 -6.95
C SER A 132 -25.09 5.35 -8.25
N GLU A 133 -24.59 5.87 -9.37
CA GLU A 133 -25.17 5.70 -10.71
C GLU A 133 -24.85 4.32 -11.33
N GLY A 134 -24.09 3.46 -10.64
CA GLY A 134 -23.70 2.14 -11.12
C GLY A 134 -22.49 2.14 -12.06
N ASN A 135 -21.78 3.26 -12.17
CA ASN A 135 -20.56 3.32 -12.97
C ASN A 135 -19.43 2.53 -12.28
N LYS A 136 -18.47 2.03 -13.08
CA LYS A 136 -17.34 1.23 -12.60
C LYS A 136 -16.01 1.87 -12.99
N LEU A 137 -14.99 1.72 -12.16
CA LEU A 137 -13.62 2.08 -12.50
C LEU A 137 -12.86 0.88 -13.06
N ASP A 138 -11.84 1.16 -13.86
CA ASP A 138 -10.87 0.16 -14.28
C ASP A 138 -9.86 -0.06 -13.14
N SER A 139 -10.26 -0.87 -12.16
CA SER A 139 -9.45 -1.15 -10.97
C SER A 139 -8.09 -1.76 -11.30
N TYR A 140 -7.99 -2.55 -12.39
CA TYR A 140 -6.73 -3.11 -12.84
C TYR A 140 -5.74 -2.01 -13.22
N ARG A 141 -6.15 -1.03 -14.03
CA ARG A 141 -5.29 0.11 -14.40
C ARG A 141 -4.85 0.95 -13.21
N LEU A 142 -5.74 1.13 -12.23
CA LEU A 142 -5.38 1.85 -11.00
C LEU A 142 -4.32 1.07 -10.21
N CYS A 143 -4.45 -0.25 -10.10
CA CYS A 143 -3.42 -1.10 -9.49
C CYS A 143 -2.09 -1.08 -10.26
N GLU A 144 -2.10 -1.09 -11.59
CA GLU A 144 -0.89 -0.95 -12.40
C GLU A 144 -0.17 0.38 -12.12
N GLU A 145 -0.94 1.47 -11.97
CA GLU A 145 -0.37 2.77 -11.62
C GLU A 145 0.25 2.76 -10.22
N ILE A 146 -0.46 2.21 -9.22
CA ILE A 146 0.07 2.06 -7.86
C ILE A 146 1.35 1.21 -7.86
N LEU A 147 1.39 0.09 -8.58
CA LEU A 147 2.58 -0.76 -8.69
C LEU A 147 3.80 0.00 -9.22
N ALA A 148 3.59 0.96 -10.13
CA ALA A 148 4.68 1.72 -10.73
C ALA A 148 5.27 2.79 -9.79
N ILE A 149 4.49 3.29 -8.83
CA ILE A 149 4.87 4.46 -8.02
C ILE A 149 5.02 4.17 -6.52
N ALA A 150 4.36 3.13 -6.01
CA ALA A 150 4.23 2.87 -4.58
C ALA A 150 5.11 1.70 -4.10
N PRO A 151 5.86 1.85 -2.99
CA PRO A 151 6.55 0.73 -2.36
C PRO A 151 5.56 -0.29 -1.78
N VAL A 152 6.06 -1.48 -1.45
CA VAL A 152 5.24 -2.58 -0.91
C VAL A 152 4.47 -2.23 0.37
N GLY A 153 5.01 -1.35 1.21
CA GLY A 153 4.33 -0.87 2.42
C GLY A 153 3.01 -0.17 2.10
N GLN A 154 3.06 0.83 1.21
CA GLN A 154 1.88 1.57 0.76
C GLN A 154 0.87 0.67 0.03
N ARG A 155 1.32 -0.35 -0.70
CA ARG A 155 0.43 -1.34 -1.32
C ARG A 155 -0.39 -2.10 -0.27
N TYR A 156 0.22 -2.44 0.87
CA TYR A 156 -0.51 -3.04 1.99
C TYR A 156 -1.51 -2.07 2.62
N GLU A 157 -1.16 -0.79 2.75
CA GLU A 157 -2.06 0.24 3.28
C GLU A 157 -3.29 0.44 2.39
N VAL A 158 -3.10 0.46 1.06
CA VAL A 158 -4.19 0.51 0.08
C VAL A 158 -5.15 -0.66 0.26
N LEU A 159 -4.63 -1.89 0.32
CA LEU A 159 -5.46 -3.08 0.49
C LEU A 159 -6.14 -3.09 1.88
N GLU A 160 -5.44 -2.67 2.93
CA GLU A 160 -5.99 -2.56 4.27
C GLU A 160 -7.16 -1.58 4.33
N LEU A 161 -7.06 -0.41 3.69
CA LEU A 161 -8.19 0.52 3.56
C LEU A 161 -9.38 -0.17 2.91
N CYS A 162 -9.18 -0.85 1.78
CA CYS A 162 -10.25 -1.54 1.07
C CYS A 162 -10.92 -2.63 1.94
N MET A 163 -10.13 -3.38 2.72
CA MET A 163 -10.68 -4.38 3.65
C MET A 163 -11.49 -3.72 4.77
N ARG A 164 -11.00 -2.63 5.37
CA ARG A 164 -11.74 -1.90 6.42
C ARG A 164 -13.05 -1.31 5.91
N VAL A 165 -13.07 -0.89 4.64
CA VAL A 165 -14.29 -0.43 3.98
C VAL A 165 -15.29 -1.57 3.84
N ALA A 166 -14.90 -2.71 3.26
CA ALA A 166 -15.79 -3.87 3.16
C ALA A 166 -16.28 -4.37 4.54
N GLN A 167 -15.52 -4.13 5.61
CA GLN A 167 -15.90 -4.45 6.98
C GLN A 167 -16.97 -3.51 7.56
N ALA A 168 -17.09 -2.28 7.07
CA ALA A 168 -17.69 -1.16 7.79
C ALA A 168 -19.19 -1.34 8.09
N ASN A 169 -19.91 -2.01 7.19
CA ASN A 169 -21.33 -2.30 7.32
C ASN A 169 -21.62 -3.55 8.19
N GLY A 170 -20.57 -4.27 8.64
CA GLY A 170 -20.64 -5.49 9.46
C GLY A 170 -20.77 -6.80 8.68
N SER A 171 -20.85 -6.78 7.36
CA SER A 171 -20.89 -7.99 6.53
C SER A 171 -20.24 -7.80 5.16
N VAL A 172 -19.37 -8.73 4.78
CA VAL A 172 -18.65 -8.71 3.50
C VAL A 172 -19.37 -9.58 2.48
N ALA A 173 -19.82 -8.98 1.39
CA ALA A 173 -20.44 -9.68 0.26
C ALA A 173 -19.40 -10.49 -0.54
N ALA A 174 -19.88 -11.48 -1.30
CA ALA A 174 -19.01 -12.32 -2.12
C ALA A 174 -18.29 -11.52 -3.22
N GLU A 175 -18.97 -10.52 -3.79
CA GLU A 175 -18.45 -9.60 -4.81
C GLU A 175 -17.32 -8.72 -4.27
N GLU A 176 -17.47 -8.20 -3.05
CA GLU A 176 -16.44 -7.40 -2.38
C GLU A 176 -15.20 -8.25 -2.06
N MET A 177 -15.42 -9.47 -1.55
CA MET A 177 -14.35 -10.42 -1.29
C MET A 177 -13.61 -10.82 -2.58
N ALA A 178 -14.33 -11.00 -3.69
CA ALA A 178 -13.71 -11.25 -4.99
C ALA A 178 -12.88 -10.05 -5.47
N ALA A 179 -13.42 -8.83 -5.35
CA ALA A 179 -12.70 -7.61 -5.67
C ALA A 179 -11.42 -7.47 -4.84
N LEU A 180 -11.47 -7.73 -3.52
CA LEU A 180 -10.30 -7.69 -2.64
C LEU A 180 -9.21 -8.69 -3.06
N LYS A 181 -9.59 -9.90 -3.50
CA LYS A 181 -8.63 -10.90 -4.01
C LYS A 181 -7.99 -10.45 -5.32
N ASP A 182 -8.77 -9.90 -6.23
CA ASP A 182 -8.27 -9.35 -7.49
C ASP A 182 -7.30 -8.18 -7.25
N LEU A 183 -7.66 -7.25 -6.37
CA LEU A 183 -6.76 -6.15 -5.97
C LEU A 183 -5.47 -6.68 -5.35
N ALA A 184 -5.54 -7.69 -4.47
CA ALA A 184 -4.34 -8.28 -3.88
C ALA A 184 -3.41 -8.87 -4.95
N ASN A 185 -3.98 -9.57 -5.93
CA ASN A 185 -3.22 -10.11 -7.06
C ASN A 185 -2.59 -9.00 -7.90
N TRP A 186 -3.36 -7.97 -8.27
CA TRP A 186 -2.87 -6.86 -9.09
C TRP A 186 -1.92 -5.92 -8.37
N LEU A 187 -1.96 -5.86 -7.04
CA LEU A 187 -0.97 -5.14 -6.22
C LEU A 187 0.25 -6.01 -5.86
N GLU A 188 0.33 -7.23 -6.38
CA GLU A 188 1.37 -8.24 -6.10
C GLU A 188 1.52 -8.54 -4.59
N ILE A 189 0.41 -8.57 -3.88
CA ILE A 189 0.35 -8.95 -2.47
C ILE A 189 0.21 -10.47 -2.40
N GLY A 190 1.24 -11.15 -1.91
CA GLY A 190 1.25 -12.61 -1.83
C GLY A 190 0.08 -13.18 -1.04
N GLY A 191 -0.49 -14.31 -1.49
CA GLY A 191 -1.71 -14.88 -0.91
C GLY A 191 -1.64 -15.19 0.59
N GLU A 192 -0.47 -15.54 1.13
CA GLU A 192 -0.30 -15.68 2.59
C GLU A 192 -0.44 -14.34 3.32
N LYS A 193 0.14 -13.27 2.77
CA LYS A 193 0.02 -11.92 3.34
C LYS A 193 -1.43 -11.43 3.27
N PHE A 194 -2.10 -11.64 2.15
CA PHE A 194 -3.53 -11.36 2.00
C PHE A 194 -4.37 -12.09 3.06
N ARG A 195 -4.21 -13.41 3.21
CA ARG A 195 -4.94 -14.20 4.22
C ARG A 195 -4.66 -13.69 5.64
N ASN A 196 -3.42 -13.39 5.98
CA ASN A 196 -3.08 -12.86 7.30
C ASN A 196 -3.73 -11.50 7.59
N MET A 197 -3.89 -10.65 6.57
CA MET A 197 -4.60 -9.37 6.69
C MET A 197 -6.11 -9.59 6.82
N ALA A 198 -6.69 -10.43 5.96
CA ALA A 198 -8.11 -10.78 5.98
C ALA A 198 -8.51 -11.44 7.31
N GLU A 199 -7.71 -12.38 7.84
CA GLU A 199 -7.98 -13.00 9.15
C GLU A 199 -8.08 -11.98 10.30
N LYS A 200 -7.32 -10.87 10.20
CA LYS A 200 -7.25 -9.84 11.23
C LYS A 200 -8.35 -8.78 11.08
N ILE A 201 -8.69 -8.42 9.84
CA ILE A 201 -9.60 -7.31 9.53
C ILE A 201 -11.02 -7.81 9.24
N LEU A 202 -11.15 -9.00 8.66
CA LEU A 202 -12.41 -9.61 8.22
C LEU A 202 -12.68 -10.94 8.94
N PRO A 203 -13.09 -10.91 10.22
CA PRO A 203 -13.53 -12.08 10.97
C PRO A 203 -14.53 -12.95 10.21
N LEU A 204 -14.55 -14.25 10.52
CA LEU A 204 -15.34 -15.26 9.80
C LEU A 204 -16.84 -14.96 9.75
N ASP A 205 -17.38 -14.43 10.83
CA ASP A 205 -18.79 -14.12 11.00
C ASP A 205 -19.27 -12.94 10.15
N MET A 206 -18.34 -12.20 9.54
CA MET A 206 -18.68 -11.11 8.61
C MET A 206 -18.96 -11.60 7.19
N HIS A 207 -18.42 -12.74 6.78
CA HIS A 207 -18.53 -13.20 5.39
C HIS A 207 -19.94 -13.76 5.14
N GLU A 208 -20.66 -13.23 4.16
CA GLU A 208 -21.98 -13.77 3.77
C GLU A 208 -21.85 -15.20 3.22
N VAL A 209 -20.78 -15.46 2.48
CA VAL A 209 -20.45 -16.76 1.90
C VAL A 209 -18.98 -17.06 2.15
N VAL A 210 -18.71 -18.20 2.80
CA VAL A 210 -17.35 -18.66 3.11
C VAL A 210 -16.97 -19.80 2.17
N ASP A 211 -15.96 -19.57 1.33
CA ASP A 211 -15.27 -20.66 0.65
C ASP A 211 -14.19 -21.25 1.59
N ILE A 212 -14.41 -22.50 2.02
CA ILE A 212 -13.53 -23.22 2.94
C ILE A 212 -12.11 -23.39 2.35
N ASN A 213 -11.98 -23.61 1.05
CA ASN A 213 -10.68 -23.80 0.42
C ASN A 213 -9.90 -22.49 0.44
N ASP A 214 -10.53 -21.39 0.05
CA ASP A 214 -9.88 -20.08 0.06
C ASP A 214 -9.52 -19.63 1.48
N LEU A 215 -10.44 -19.80 2.42
CA LEU A 215 -10.23 -19.50 3.83
C LEU A 215 -9.03 -20.26 4.39
N LEU A 216 -8.94 -21.56 4.10
CA LEU A 216 -7.84 -22.40 4.57
C LEU A 216 -6.61 -22.31 3.68
N GLY A 217 -6.64 -21.58 2.56
CA GLY A 217 -5.54 -21.52 1.59
C GLY A 217 -5.23 -22.88 0.95
N ILE A 218 -6.24 -23.70 0.72
CA ILE A 218 -6.12 -24.96 -0.02
C ILE A 218 -6.27 -24.66 -1.51
N THR A 219 -5.25 -24.97 -2.29
CA THR A 219 -5.27 -24.82 -3.75
C THR A 219 -5.36 -26.18 -4.45
N SER A 220 -5.91 -26.19 -5.67
CA SER A 220 -6.18 -27.42 -6.44
C SER A 220 -4.92 -28.17 -6.89
N ASP A 221 -3.77 -27.50 -6.93
CA ASP A 221 -2.46 -28.09 -7.22
C ASP A 221 -1.82 -28.80 -6.00
N MET A 222 -2.41 -28.66 -4.81
CA MET A 222 -1.92 -29.33 -3.61
C MET A 222 -2.24 -30.83 -3.65
N THR A 223 -1.19 -31.65 -3.62
CA THR A 223 -1.33 -33.09 -3.36
C THR A 223 -1.96 -33.33 -1.99
N LYS A 224 -2.64 -34.47 -1.79
CA LYS A 224 -3.21 -34.87 -0.49
C LYS A 224 -2.23 -34.74 0.68
N GLU A 225 -0.96 -35.10 0.49
CA GLU A 225 0.05 -34.96 1.55
C GLU A 225 0.37 -33.50 1.88
N LYS A 226 0.50 -32.64 0.87
CA LYS A 226 0.68 -31.19 1.05
C LYS A 226 -0.53 -30.58 1.76
N THR A 227 -1.74 -30.92 1.35
CA THR A 227 -2.99 -30.47 1.99
C THR A 227 -3.03 -30.89 3.45
N ARG A 228 -2.68 -32.15 3.78
CA ARG A 228 -2.60 -32.63 5.17
C ARG A 228 -1.58 -31.85 6.00
N LYS A 229 -0.37 -31.63 5.48
CA LYS A 229 0.68 -30.87 6.18
C LYS A 229 0.25 -29.42 6.42
N HIS A 230 -0.40 -28.81 5.44
CA HIS A 230 -0.94 -27.46 5.53
C HIS A 230 -2.03 -27.34 6.59
N LEU A 231 -3.05 -28.21 6.54
CA LEU A 231 -4.12 -28.27 7.54
C LEU A 231 -3.60 -28.53 8.96
N ASN A 232 -2.51 -29.27 9.12
CA ASN A 232 -1.88 -29.45 10.43
C ASN A 232 -1.24 -28.17 10.95
N ARG A 233 -0.62 -27.36 10.09
CA ARG A 233 -0.06 -26.06 10.47
C ARG A 233 -1.16 -25.09 10.88
N GLU A 234 -2.22 -25.00 10.09
CA GLU A 234 -3.40 -24.18 10.42
C GLU A 234 -4.03 -24.64 11.75
N TYR A 235 -4.19 -25.96 11.96
CA TYR A 235 -4.69 -26.49 13.22
C TYR A 235 -3.83 -26.06 14.41
N SER A 236 -2.51 -26.22 14.33
CA SER A 236 -1.59 -25.81 15.40
C SER A 236 -1.66 -24.31 15.68
N LYS A 237 -1.76 -23.48 14.63
CA LYS A 237 -1.90 -22.02 14.73
C LYS A 237 -3.19 -21.63 15.47
N TRP A 238 -4.32 -22.20 15.08
CA TRP A 238 -5.62 -21.86 15.69
C TRP A 238 -5.79 -22.47 17.08
N ASN A 239 -5.30 -23.69 17.31
CA ASN A 239 -5.35 -24.34 18.62
C ASN A 239 -4.57 -23.55 19.68
N ALA A 240 -3.46 -22.89 19.30
CA ALA A 240 -2.72 -22.01 20.20
C ALA A 240 -3.50 -20.73 20.59
N ARG A 241 -4.52 -20.34 19.82
CA ARG A 241 -5.34 -19.13 20.05
C ARG A 241 -6.59 -19.39 20.89
N VAL A 242 -6.99 -20.66 21.10
CA VAL A 242 -8.16 -21.03 21.92
C VAL A 242 -8.00 -20.61 23.39
N THR A 243 -6.76 -20.50 23.87
CA THR A 243 -6.45 -20.04 25.24
C THR A 243 -6.22 -18.53 25.33
N SER A 244 -6.57 -17.76 24.29
CA SER A 244 -6.46 -16.31 24.30
C SER A 244 -7.36 -15.69 25.37
N THR A 245 -6.91 -14.59 25.97
CA THR A 245 -7.72 -13.80 26.92
C THR A 245 -8.75 -12.92 26.23
N ASN A 246 -8.65 -12.72 24.91
CA ASN A 246 -9.64 -12.01 24.11
C ASN A 246 -10.75 -12.99 23.64
N PRO A 247 -12.01 -12.80 24.08
CA PRO A 247 -13.14 -13.65 23.70
C PRO A 247 -13.41 -13.74 22.19
N GLU A 248 -13.16 -12.66 21.44
CA GLU A 248 -13.37 -12.64 19.98
C GLU A 248 -12.36 -13.56 19.28
N ILE A 249 -11.08 -13.45 19.67
CA ILE A 249 -10.00 -14.31 19.15
C ILE A 249 -10.26 -15.78 19.51
N GLN A 250 -10.72 -16.05 20.73
CA GLN A 250 -11.08 -17.40 21.16
C GLN A 250 -12.24 -17.97 20.32
N THR A 251 -13.29 -17.19 20.12
CA THR A 251 -14.48 -17.60 19.34
C THR A 251 -14.12 -17.88 17.89
N GLN A 252 -13.33 -16.99 17.26
CA GLN A 252 -12.84 -17.18 15.90
C GLN A 252 -11.95 -18.44 15.79
N ALA A 253 -11.10 -18.69 16.79
CA ALA A 253 -10.27 -19.89 16.83
C ALA A 253 -11.10 -21.18 16.91
N ASP A 254 -12.12 -21.21 17.76
CA ASP A 254 -13.02 -22.36 17.87
C ASP A 254 -13.79 -22.64 16.57
N GLN A 255 -14.24 -21.57 15.88
CA GLN A 255 -14.87 -21.69 14.56
C GLN A 255 -13.89 -22.25 13.52
N MET A 256 -12.67 -21.72 13.44
CA MET A 256 -11.64 -22.19 12.51
C MET A 256 -11.27 -23.66 12.75
N LEU A 257 -11.19 -24.10 14.02
CA LEU A 257 -10.92 -25.50 14.34
C LEU A 257 -12.02 -26.45 13.84
N LYS A 258 -13.29 -26.04 13.90
CA LYS A 258 -14.41 -26.82 13.33
C LYS A 258 -14.26 -26.94 11.81
N ILE A 259 -14.01 -25.82 11.13
CA ILE A 259 -13.82 -25.80 9.66
C ILE A 259 -12.62 -26.66 9.24
N ILE A 260 -11.51 -26.62 9.99
CA ILE A 260 -10.34 -27.48 9.74
C ILE A 260 -10.67 -28.97 9.93
N ALA A 261 -11.49 -29.31 10.93
CA ALA A 261 -11.92 -30.69 11.15
C ALA A 261 -12.78 -31.20 9.99
N GLU A 262 -13.69 -30.38 9.49
CA GLU A 262 -14.52 -30.69 8.31
C GLU A 262 -13.65 -30.87 7.05
N ALA A 263 -12.72 -29.95 6.78
CA ALA A 263 -11.80 -30.05 5.66
C ALA A 263 -10.91 -31.31 5.75
N ARG A 264 -10.43 -31.66 6.95
CA ARG A 264 -9.72 -32.93 7.17
C ARG A 264 -10.60 -34.14 6.83
N GLY A 265 -11.88 -34.12 7.21
CA GLY A 265 -12.84 -35.15 6.83
C GLY A 265 -12.94 -35.34 5.32
N GLN A 266 -13.04 -34.24 4.57
CA GLN A 266 -13.17 -34.26 3.11
C GLN A 266 -11.89 -34.73 2.40
N TYR A 267 -10.72 -34.20 2.77
CA TYR A 267 -9.48 -34.42 2.04
C TYR A 267 -8.62 -35.59 2.55
N VAL A 268 -8.78 -35.98 3.82
CA VAL A 268 -7.94 -37.00 4.49
C VAL A 268 -8.71 -38.29 4.74
N SER A 269 -10.03 -38.25 4.97
CA SER A 269 -10.83 -39.45 5.31
C SER A 269 -11.52 -40.13 4.11
N GLY A 270 -11.57 -39.48 2.92
CA GLY A 270 -12.14 -40.05 1.68
C GLY A 270 -11.29 -41.15 1.01
N GLY A 271 -10.60 -41.96 1.80
CA GLY A 271 -9.77 -43.09 1.37
C GLY A 271 -10.18 -44.37 2.07
N ARG A 272 -11.32 -44.93 1.67
CA ARG A 272 -11.58 -46.36 1.70
C ARG A 272 -12.08 -46.78 0.32
#